data_AF-A0A3N6PG16-F1
#
_entry.id   AF-A0A3N6PG16-F1
#
_cell.length_a   1.000
_cell.length_b   1.000
_cell.length_c   1.000
_cell.angle_alpha   90.00
_cell.angle_beta   90.00
_cell.angle_gamma   90.00
#
_symmetry.space_group_name_H-M   'P 1'
#
loop_
_entity.id
_entity.type
_entity.pdbx_description
1 polymer ?
#
loop_
_entity_poly.entity_id
_entity_poly.type
_entity_poly.pdbx_seq_one_letter_code
_entity_poly.pdbx_strand_id
1 'polypeptide(L)'
;MAEINGVMMQYFHWYIDPNLILWNQVASMAQELADAGFTAMWLPPAYKGIGGTYDVGYGVYDMYDLGEFDQKGTVRTKYGDRQQYLDAIQALHNVGIDVYADGVLNHRMGADGTEIVKATPFSKDNRIHPKGGMREVKGYTHFPFPGRQKKYSDFEWHWWHFDAVDYDDYSKEQNTIYLFEGKSFDDYVALENGNYAYLMGCDIDFQSKEVRDEVIRWGKWYIETTGVDGFRLDAIKHISSWFFPLWIDVLEHHFQKDLFMVGEYWFNDIGTLHWYINSVGGRMSVFDVPLHYNFYYASKSGGHYDMRYILNGTLMQERPINAVTFVENHDSQPLQALEAPVEPWFKPLAYAIILLRREGYPCIFYADYYGAEYAWFKPLAYAIILLRREGYPCIFYADYYGAEY
;
A
#
# COMPACT_ATOMS: atom_id res chain seq x y z
N MET A 1 1.10 11.61 34.74
CA MET A 1 0.14 10.72 34.04
C MET A 1 0.87 9.40 33.83
N ALA A 2 0.19 8.26 33.90
CA ALA A 2 0.84 6.98 33.58
C ALA A 2 1.26 7.01 32.10
N GLU A 3 2.49 6.62 31.78
CA GLU A 3 2.91 6.45 30.39
C GLU A 3 2.12 5.28 29.78
N ILE A 4 1.45 5.53 28.66
CA ILE A 4 0.65 4.54 27.92
C ILE A 4 1.54 4.01 26.78
N ASN A 5 1.64 2.69 26.65
CA ASN A 5 2.33 2.07 25.52
C ASN A 5 1.49 2.23 24.24
N GLY A 6 2.12 2.57 23.12
CA GLY A 6 1.44 2.63 21.83
C GLY A 6 1.11 1.23 21.28
N VAL A 7 -0.11 1.05 20.80
CA VAL A 7 -0.54 -0.15 20.06
C VAL A 7 -1.32 0.27 18.81
N MET A 8 -0.81 -0.14 17.65
CA MET A 8 -1.42 0.10 16.36
C MET A 8 -2.36 -1.06 16.00
N MET A 9 -3.37 -0.80 15.19
CA MET A 9 -4.16 -1.83 14.52
C MET A 9 -4.29 -1.53 13.03
N GLN A 10 -4.01 -2.52 12.18
CA GLN A 10 -4.45 -2.51 10.79
C GLN A 10 -5.95 -2.81 10.78
N TYR A 11 -6.81 -1.82 10.53
CA TYR A 11 -8.26 -1.94 10.67
C TYR A 11 -8.96 -2.41 9.38
N PHE A 12 -8.38 -3.37 8.68
CA PHE A 12 -9.00 -4.01 7.53
C PHE A 12 -8.31 -5.34 7.19
N HIS A 13 -8.96 -6.16 6.36
CA HIS A 13 -8.36 -7.32 5.70
C HIS A 13 -8.84 -7.39 4.25
N TRP A 14 -8.20 -8.21 3.42
CA TRP A 14 -8.43 -8.21 1.96
C TRP A 14 -9.90 -8.46 1.57
N TYR A 15 -10.57 -9.38 2.28
CA TYR A 15 -11.88 -9.90 1.93
C TYR A 15 -13.06 -9.23 2.63
N ILE A 16 -12.89 -8.01 3.15
CA ILE A 16 -14.03 -7.23 3.67
C ILE A 16 -15.12 -7.14 2.60
N ASP A 17 -16.36 -7.49 2.98
CA ASP A 17 -17.53 -7.37 2.11
C ASP A 17 -17.77 -5.89 1.77
N PRO A 18 -17.84 -5.50 0.49
CA PRO A 18 -18.11 -4.11 0.10
C PRO A 18 -19.49 -3.57 0.53
N ASN A 19 -20.41 -4.42 1.02
CA ASN A 19 -21.67 -4.03 1.63
C ASN A 19 -21.53 -3.64 3.11
N LEU A 20 -20.43 -4.05 3.76
CA LEU A 20 -20.04 -3.54 5.07
C LEU A 20 -19.38 -2.18 4.86
N ILE A 21 -20.08 -1.12 5.25
CA ILE A 21 -19.51 0.24 5.24
C ILE A 21 -18.53 0.36 6.41
N LEU A 22 -17.27 0.04 6.14
CA LEU A 22 -16.19 -0.02 7.13
C LEU A 22 -16.06 1.27 7.94
N TRP A 23 -16.24 2.44 7.32
CA TRP A 23 -16.17 3.72 8.03
C TRP A 23 -17.20 3.88 9.14
N ASN A 24 -18.42 3.38 8.93
CA ASN A 24 -19.45 3.39 9.99
C ASN A 24 -19.06 2.44 11.13
N GLN A 25 -18.44 1.30 10.81
CA GLN A 25 -17.95 0.37 11.82
C GLN A 25 -16.83 0.99 12.64
N VAL A 26 -15.83 1.61 12.00
CA VAL A 26 -14.75 2.36 12.68
C VAL A 26 -15.34 3.37 13.66
N ALA A 27 -16.28 4.21 13.20
CA ALA A 27 -16.92 5.20 14.04
C ALA A 27 -17.66 4.60 15.24
N SER A 28 -18.38 3.48 15.05
CA SER A 28 -19.11 2.81 16.13
C SER A 28 -18.21 2.08 17.13
N MET A 29 -17.06 1.59 16.69
CA MET A 29 -16.16 0.77 17.51
C MET A 29 -15.08 1.61 18.22
N ALA A 30 -14.96 2.91 17.91
CA ALA A 30 -13.89 3.77 18.41
C ALA A 30 -13.69 3.67 19.92
N GLN A 31 -14.76 3.81 20.72
CA GLN A 31 -14.66 3.71 22.18
C GLN A 31 -14.23 2.32 22.65
N GLU A 32 -14.75 1.25 22.05
CA GLU A 32 -14.36 -0.12 22.41
C GLU A 32 -12.88 -0.38 22.11
N LEU A 33 -12.38 0.14 21.00
CA LEU A 33 -10.96 0.03 20.62
C LEU A 33 -10.06 0.82 21.59
N ALA A 34 -10.48 2.01 22.02
CA ALA A 34 -9.75 2.80 23.01
C ALA A 34 -9.74 2.08 24.38
N ASP A 35 -10.88 1.53 24.80
CA ASP A 35 -11.00 0.77 26.05
C ASP A 35 -10.16 -0.53 26.02
N ALA A 36 -9.98 -1.13 24.83
CA ALA A 36 -9.09 -2.26 24.61
C ALA A 36 -7.60 -1.89 24.66
N GLY A 37 -7.25 -0.60 24.61
CA GLY A 37 -5.89 -0.08 24.70
C GLY A 37 -5.21 0.22 23.37
N PHE A 38 -5.96 0.27 22.26
CA PHE A 38 -5.42 0.76 21.00
C PHE A 38 -5.18 2.27 21.05
N THR A 39 -4.08 2.71 20.45
CA THR A 39 -3.70 4.12 20.40
C THR A 39 -3.60 4.66 18.98
N ALA A 40 -3.57 3.78 17.97
CA ALA A 40 -3.57 4.20 16.57
C ALA A 40 -4.25 3.19 15.63
N MET A 41 -4.89 3.70 14.58
CA MET A 41 -5.52 2.90 13.52
C MET A 41 -4.85 3.18 12.17
N TRP A 42 -4.33 2.13 11.55
CA TRP A 42 -4.03 2.14 10.12
C TRP A 42 -5.29 1.77 9.34
N LEU A 43 -5.83 2.75 8.62
CA LEU A 43 -7.02 2.60 7.78
C LEU A 43 -6.61 2.29 6.32
N PRO A 44 -7.38 1.48 5.56
CA PRO A 44 -7.05 1.14 4.18
C PRO A 44 -7.10 2.38 3.27
N PRO A 45 -6.59 2.29 2.03
CA PRO A 45 -6.63 3.41 1.09
C PRO A 45 -8.07 3.93 0.91
N ALA A 46 -8.30 5.20 1.23
CA ALA A 46 -9.64 5.79 1.31
C ALA A 46 -10.10 6.47 0.01
N TYR A 47 -9.26 6.50 -1.01
CA TYR A 47 -9.51 7.13 -2.30
C TYR A 47 -9.99 6.13 -3.38
N LYS A 48 -10.52 6.65 -4.49
CA LYS A 48 -11.13 5.86 -5.57
C LYS A 48 -10.09 4.98 -6.25
N GLY A 49 -10.33 3.66 -6.25
CA GLY A 49 -9.60 2.66 -7.04
C GLY A 49 -10.29 2.33 -8.36
N ILE A 50 -9.57 1.66 -9.26
CA ILE A 50 -10.05 1.21 -10.58
C ILE A 50 -11.29 0.31 -10.48
N GLY A 51 -11.38 -0.51 -9.43
CA GLY A 51 -12.51 -1.42 -9.18
C GLY A 51 -13.72 -0.78 -8.49
N GLY A 52 -13.72 0.54 -8.25
CA GLY A 52 -14.82 1.21 -7.55
C GLY A 52 -15.05 0.64 -6.14
N THR A 53 -16.24 0.10 -5.88
CA THR A 53 -16.58 -0.52 -4.57
C THR A 53 -15.93 -1.88 -4.36
N TYR A 54 -15.33 -2.47 -5.39
CA TYR A 54 -14.70 -3.80 -5.30
C TYR A 54 -13.18 -3.73 -5.19
N ASP A 55 -12.60 -2.53 -5.33
CA ASP A 55 -11.17 -2.33 -5.17
C ASP A 55 -10.79 -2.32 -3.68
N VAL A 56 -9.72 -3.01 -3.30
CA VAL A 56 -9.18 -2.94 -1.94
C VAL A 56 -8.51 -1.58 -1.68
N GLY A 57 -8.17 -0.84 -2.75
CA GLY A 57 -7.64 0.52 -2.69
C GLY A 57 -6.25 0.65 -3.30
N TYR A 58 -5.54 -0.46 -3.52
CA TYR A 58 -4.19 -0.47 -4.11
C TYR A 58 -4.21 -0.20 -5.62
N GLY A 59 -5.32 -0.46 -6.32
CA GLY A 59 -5.49 -0.08 -7.72
C GLY A 59 -5.83 1.41 -7.89
N VAL A 60 -4.99 2.31 -7.40
CA VAL A 60 -5.29 3.75 -7.25
C VAL A 60 -5.66 4.40 -8.58
N TYR A 61 -6.86 4.97 -8.66
CA TYR A 61 -7.27 5.79 -9.79
C TYR A 61 -7.09 7.28 -9.47
N ASP A 62 -7.84 7.82 -8.49
CA ASP A 62 -7.87 9.25 -8.18
C ASP A 62 -7.68 9.50 -6.68
N MET A 63 -6.49 9.95 -6.30
CA MET A 63 -6.13 10.17 -4.90
C MET A 63 -6.90 11.31 -4.21
N TYR A 64 -7.57 12.18 -4.97
CA TYR A 64 -8.39 13.28 -4.43
C TYR A 64 -9.88 12.90 -4.27
N ASP A 65 -10.28 11.73 -4.76
CA ASP A 65 -11.65 11.24 -4.66
C ASP A 65 -11.79 10.27 -3.48
N LEU A 66 -12.10 10.80 -2.29
CA LEU A 66 -12.30 10.02 -1.06
C LEU A 66 -13.67 9.32 -1.02
N GLY A 67 -14.19 8.90 -2.17
CA GLY A 67 -15.57 8.43 -2.31
C GLY A 67 -16.58 9.58 -2.37
N GLU A 68 -16.21 10.69 -3.02
CA GLU A 68 -17.02 11.92 -3.14
C GLU A 68 -17.62 12.09 -4.55
N PHE A 69 -16.94 11.58 -5.58
CA PHE A 69 -17.31 11.82 -6.98
C PHE A 69 -17.77 10.54 -7.68
N ASP A 70 -18.71 10.65 -8.60
CA ASP A 70 -19.12 9.53 -9.47
C ASP A 70 -18.01 9.25 -10.50
N GLN A 71 -17.14 8.30 -10.14
CA GLN A 71 -15.98 7.87 -10.93
C GLN A 71 -15.80 6.38 -10.76
N LYS A 72 -15.41 5.69 -11.84
CA LYS A 72 -15.28 4.21 -11.88
C LYS A 72 -16.55 3.47 -11.46
N GLY A 73 -17.71 4.02 -11.86
CA GLY A 73 -19.02 3.39 -11.69
C GLY A 73 -19.61 3.48 -10.28
N THR A 74 -19.04 4.32 -9.41
CA THR A 74 -19.53 4.52 -8.05
C THR A 74 -19.14 5.90 -7.51
N VAL A 75 -19.95 6.42 -6.58
CA VAL A 75 -19.53 7.55 -5.73
C VAL A 75 -18.59 7.05 -4.63
N ARG A 76 -19.10 6.21 -3.71
CA ARG A 76 -18.34 5.68 -2.58
C ARG A 76 -17.20 4.76 -3.01
N THR A 77 -16.19 4.62 -2.16
CA THR A 77 -15.19 3.54 -2.28
C THR A 77 -15.76 2.23 -1.73
N LYS A 78 -14.94 1.18 -1.69
CA LYS A 78 -15.29 -0.08 -1.00
C LYS A 78 -15.75 0.15 0.44
N TYR A 79 -15.15 1.12 1.13
CA TYR A 79 -15.26 1.32 2.58
C TYR A 79 -16.32 2.33 3.01
N GLY A 80 -16.77 3.20 2.10
CA GLY A 80 -17.77 4.23 2.37
C GLY A 80 -17.55 5.50 1.54
N ASP A 81 -18.31 6.54 1.84
CA ASP A 81 -18.16 7.86 1.23
C ASP A 81 -17.21 8.77 2.05
N ARG A 82 -16.91 9.94 1.49
CA ARG A 82 -16.00 10.92 2.11
C ARG A 82 -16.47 11.36 3.49
N GLN A 83 -17.77 11.60 3.69
CA GLN A 83 -18.25 12.11 4.97
C GLN A 83 -18.12 11.03 6.04
N GLN A 84 -18.46 9.78 5.72
CA GLN A 84 -18.28 8.64 6.61
C GLN A 84 -16.81 8.45 7.00
N TYR A 85 -15.87 8.63 6.07
CA TYR A 85 -14.44 8.56 6.37
C TYR A 85 -14.00 9.65 7.37
N LEU A 86 -14.44 10.90 7.17
CA LEU A 86 -14.15 12.00 8.08
C LEU A 86 -14.78 11.80 9.46
N ASP A 87 -16.02 11.30 9.50
CA ASP A 87 -16.72 10.99 10.76
C ASP A 87 -16.02 9.86 11.53
N ALA A 88 -15.49 8.85 10.81
CA ALA A 88 -14.70 7.77 11.39
C ALA A 88 -13.40 8.28 12.03
N ILE A 89 -12.65 9.15 11.33
CA ILE A 89 -11.44 9.77 11.87
C ILE A 89 -11.78 10.61 13.11
N GLN A 90 -12.81 11.45 13.02
CA GLN A 90 -13.23 12.28 14.15
C GLN A 90 -13.65 11.44 15.37
N ALA A 91 -14.32 10.30 15.16
CA ALA A 91 -14.70 9.39 16.22
C ALA A 91 -13.48 8.78 16.93
N LEU A 92 -12.44 8.39 16.19
CA LEU A 92 -11.17 7.91 16.74
C LEU A 92 -10.43 9.01 17.52
N HIS A 93 -10.34 10.22 16.96
CA HIS A 93 -9.72 11.36 17.66
C HIS A 93 -10.45 11.73 18.94
N ASN A 94 -11.78 11.65 18.97
CA ASN A 94 -12.58 11.94 20.18
C ASN A 94 -12.24 11.03 21.36
N VAL A 95 -11.70 9.84 21.10
CA VAL A 95 -11.28 8.86 22.12
C VAL A 95 -9.77 8.74 22.24
N GLY A 96 -9.01 9.64 21.60
CA GLY A 96 -7.55 9.72 21.71
C GLY A 96 -6.79 8.67 20.89
N ILE A 97 -7.38 8.18 19.80
CA ILE A 97 -6.73 7.26 18.86
C ILE A 97 -6.25 8.04 17.64
N ASP A 98 -4.95 7.93 17.34
CA ASP A 98 -4.33 8.48 16.13
C ASP A 98 -4.77 7.71 14.87
N VAL A 99 -4.75 8.37 13.71
CA VAL A 99 -5.08 7.73 12.43
C VAL A 99 -3.91 7.80 11.46
N TYR A 100 -3.51 6.65 10.93
CA TYR A 100 -2.54 6.53 9.86
C TYR A 100 -3.23 6.14 8.56
N ALA A 101 -3.12 7.00 7.55
CA ALA A 101 -3.69 6.73 6.23
C ALA A 101 -2.76 5.85 5.39
N ASP A 102 -3.33 4.92 4.62
CA ASP A 102 -2.57 4.19 3.61
C ASP A 102 -2.28 5.09 2.39
N GLY A 103 -1.00 5.31 2.11
CA GLY A 103 -0.50 6.12 1.00
C GLY A 103 0.12 5.25 -0.09
N VAL A 104 -0.59 5.07 -1.19
CA VAL A 104 -0.16 4.29 -2.36
C VAL A 104 0.38 5.22 -3.43
N LEU A 105 1.69 5.39 -3.44
CA LEU A 105 2.37 6.40 -4.24
C LEU A 105 3.12 5.84 -5.45
N ASN A 106 3.24 4.52 -5.58
CA ASN A 106 4.05 3.88 -6.62
C ASN A 106 3.46 4.02 -8.02
N HIS A 107 2.15 3.82 -8.16
CA HIS A 107 1.53 3.64 -9.46
C HIS A 107 0.11 4.22 -9.53
N ARG A 108 -0.41 4.34 -10.76
CA ARG A 108 -1.83 4.64 -11.05
C ARG A 108 -2.43 3.59 -11.96
N MET A 109 -3.71 3.30 -11.77
CA MET A 109 -4.46 2.31 -12.54
C MET A 109 -5.82 2.84 -12.98
N GLY A 110 -6.26 2.36 -14.14
CA GLY A 110 -7.58 2.69 -14.67
C GLY A 110 -7.63 4.07 -15.30
N ALA A 111 -6.64 4.44 -16.11
CA ALA A 111 -6.70 5.69 -16.87
C ALA A 111 -7.98 5.77 -17.72
N ASP A 112 -8.48 6.98 -17.96
CA ASP A 112 -9.69 7.19 -18.76
C ASP A 112 -9.38 7.23 -20.26
N GLY A 113 -8.13 7.53 -20.63
CA GLY A 113 -7.70 7.63 -22.02
C GLY A 113 -6.39 6.89 -22.30
N THR A 114 -6.24 6.49 -23.56
CA THR A 114 -4.98 5.94 -24.08
C THR A 114 -4.16 7.02 -24.75
N GLU A 115 -2.83 6.95 -24.61
CA GLU A 115 -1.89 7.78 -25.36
C GLU A 115 -0.90 6.87 -26.12
N ILE A 116 -0.39 7.38 -27.24
CA ILE A 116 0.62 6.67 -28.04
C ILE A 116 1.97 7.29 -27.75
N VAL A 117 2.91 6.45 -27.34
CA VAL A 117 4.28 6.84 -26.99
C VAL A 117 5.22 5.73 -27.43
N LYS A 118 6.48 6.07 -27.72
CA LYS A 118 7.49 5.04 -27.96
C LYS A 118 7.98 4.47 -26.64
N ALA A 119 8.18 3.16 -26.59
CA ALA A 119 8.69 2.48 -25.41
C ALA A 119 9.62 1.33 -25.77
N THR A 120 10.57 1.05 -24.88
CA THR A 120 11.47 -0.10 -24.96
C THR A 120 10.88 -1.24 -24.12
N PRO A 121 10.65 -2.43 -24.70
CA PRO A 121 10.11 -3.56 -23.96
C PRO A 121 11.21 -4.23 -23.10
N PHE A 122 10.86 -4.56 -21.86
CA PHE A 122 11.65 -5.31 -20.88
C PHE A 122 10.85 -6.52 -20.39
N SER A 123 11.54 -7.54 -19.88
CA SER A 123 10.88 -8.68 -19.24
C SER A 123 10.38 -8.30 -17.84
N LYS A 124 9.25 -8.89 -17.42
CA LYS A 124 8.78 -8.82 -16.02
C LYS A 124 9.75 -9.42 -14.98
N ASP A 125 10.84 -10.05 -15.40
CA ASP A 125 11.87 -10.61 -14.51
C ASP A 125 13.25 -9.97 -14.73
N ASN A 126 13.38 -9.00 -15.64
CA ASN A 126 14.68 -8.38 -15.95
C ASN A 126 14.51 -6.95 -16.51
N ARG A 127 14.87 -5.95 -15.69
CA ARG A 127 14.92 -4.52 -16.07
C ARG A 127 16.30 -4.05 -16.54
N ILE A 128 17.29 -4.95 -16.63
CA ILE A 128 18.65 -4.62 -17.09
C ILE A 128 18.75 -4.70 -18.62
N HIS A 129 18.11 -5.71 -19.21
CA HIS A 129 18.26 -6.00 -20.64
C HIS A 129 16.93 -5.88 -21.38
N PRO A 130 16.83 -4.98 -22.38
CA PRO A 130 15.67 -4.90 -23.24
C PRO A 130 15.37 -6.23 -23.95
N LYS A 131 14.08 -6.57 -24.05
CA LYS A 131 13.56 -7.72 -24.81
C LYS A 131 13.49 -7.42 -26.32
N GLY A 132 13.61 -6.16 -26.71
CA GLY A 132 13.52 -5.72 -28.10
C GLY A 132 13.85 -4.25 -28.27
N GLY A 133 13.76 -3.78 -29.52
CA GLY A 133 13.94 -2.37 -29.84
C GLY A 133 12.74 -1.51 -29.43
N MET A 134 12.98 -0.21 -29.30
CA MET A 134 11.95 0.78 -29.03
C MET A 134 10.86 0.77 -30.13
N ARG A 135 9.59 0.76 -29.73
CA ARG A 135 8.42 0.70 -30.61
C ARG A 135 7.29 1.58 -30.08
N GLU A 136 6.37 1.97 -30.94
CA GLU A 136 5.13 2.61 -30.47
C GLU A 136 4.31 1.62 -29.65
N VAL A 137 3.83 2.10 -28.50
CA VAL A 137 2.90 1.42 -27.62
C VAL A 137 1.70 2.32 -27.37
N LYS A 138 0.53 1.70 -27.19
CA LYS A 138 -0.69 2.39 -26.82
C LYS A 138 -1.04 2.06 -25.38
N GLY A 139 -0.61 2.93 -24.46
CA GLY A 139 -0.79 2.76 -23.02
C GLY A 139 -2.00 3.53 -22.49
N TYR A 140 -2.61 3.03 -21.42
CA TYR A 140 -3.67 3.73 -20.68
C TYR A 140 -3.03 4.68 -19.67
N THR A 141 -2.68 5.90 -20.10
CA THR A 141 -1.89 6.85 -19.30
C THR A 141 -2.56 8.21 -19.09
N HIS A 142 -3.71 8.48 -19.70
CA HIS A 142 -4.39 9.77 -19.52
C HIS A 142 -5.45 9.70 -18.42
N PHE A 143 -5.25 10.47 -17.34
CA PHE A 143 -6.17 10.57 -16.20
C PHE A 143 -6.68 12.01 -16.06
N PRO A 144 -7.78 12.37 -16.75
CA PRO A 144 -8.42 13.68 -16.66
C PRO A 144 -9.39 13.86 -15.48
N PHE A 145 -9.79 12.76 -14.81
CA PHE A 145 -10.71 12.79 -13.65
C PHE A 145 -12.03 13.56 -13.89
N PRO A 146 -12.82 13.19 -14.91
CA PRO A 146 -13.95 13.99 -15.36
C PRO A 146 -15.05 14.13 -14.29
N GLY A 147 -15.23 13.13 -13.43
CA GLY A 147 -16.25 13.17 -12.36
C GLY A 147 -15.89 14.18 -11.26
N ARG A 148 -14.60 14.39 -10.99
CA ARG A 148 -14.12 15.36 -10.00
C ARG A 148 -14.13 16.82 -10.48
N GLN A 149 -14.17 17.03 -11.81
CA GLN A 149 -14.27 18.36 -12.43
C GLN A 149 -13.24 19.37 -11.88
N LYS A 150 -11.97 18.94 -11.74
CA LYS A 150 -10.85 19.75 -11.24
C LYS A 150 -11.00 20.25 -9.80
N LYS A 151 -11.98 19.73 -9.03
CA LYS A 151 -12.07 20.03 -7.60
C LYS A 151 -10.81 19.52 -6.89
N TYR A 152 -10.27 20.33 -5.98
CA TYR A 152 -9.03 20.15 -5.21
C TYR A 152 -7.72 20.24 -6.02
N SER A 153 -7.63 19.60 -7.19
CA SER A 153 -6.46 19.66 -8.09
C SER A 153 -6.92 19.64 -9.55
N ASP A 154 -6.34 20.50 -10.39
CA ASP A 154 -6.56 20.49 -11.84
C ASP A 154 -5.48 19.68 -12.59
N PHE A 155 -4.60 19.00 -11.85
CA PHE A 155 -3.57 18.12 -12.39
C PHE A 155 -4.20 16.92 -13.12
N GLU A 156 -3.76 16.70 -14.35
CA GLU A 156 -4.10 15.53 -15.17
C GLU A 156 -2.84 14.67 -15.35
N TRP A 157 -2.97 13.36 -15.23
CA TRP A 157 -1.83 12.47 -15.51
C TRP A 157 -1.75 12.15 -16.99
N HIS A 158 -0.53 12.08 -17.51
CA HIS A 158 -0.19 11.76 -18.90
C HIS A 158 1.02 10.84 -18.92
N TRP A 159 1.34 10.24 -20.07
CA TRP A 159 2.45 9.29 -20.20
C TRP A 159 3.80 9.84 -19.71
N TRP A 160 4.05 11.15 -19.83
CA TRP A 160 5.30 11.77 -19.38
C TRP A 160 5.41 11.94 -17.86
N HIS A 161 4.36 11.63 -17.09
CA HIS A 161 4.39 11.55 -15.63
C HIS A 161 4.73 10.13 -15.11
N PHE A 162 4.93 9.18 -16.02
CA PHE A 162 5.20 7.79 -15.71
C PHE A 162 6.51 7.35 -16.36
N ASP A 163 7.19 6.39 -15.76
CA ASP A 163 8.36 5.75 -16.36
C ASP A 163 7.96 4.62 -17.31
N ALA A 164 7.01 3.78 -16.88
CA ALA A 164 6.64 2.58 -17.61
C ALA A 164 5.20 2.11 -17.38
N VAL A 165 4.74 1.23 -18.27
CA VAL A 165 3.47 0.49 -18.19
C VAL A 165 3.68 -1.00 -18.53
N ASP A 166 2.74 -1.86 -18.16
CA ASP A 166 2.77 -3.31 -18.46
C ASP A 166 1.78 -3.74 -19.56
N TYR A 167 1.04 -2.78 -20.11
CA TYR A 167 0.02 -3.04 -21.12
C TYR A 167 0.19 -2.15 -22.34
N ASP A 168 0.34 -2.80 -23.48
CA ASP A 168 0.28 -2.18 -24.80
C ASP A 168 -0.98 -2.68 -25.53
N ASP A 169 -1.93 -1.79 -25.80
CA ASP A 169 -3.20 -2.11 -26.47
C ASP A 169 -3.01 -2.56 -27.93
N TYR A 170 -1.84 -2.32 -28.53
CA TYR A 170 -1.50 -2.89 -29.84
C TYR A 170 -1.06 -4.34 -29.76
N SER A 171 0.05 -4.63 -29.07
CA SER A 171 0.63 -5.97 -29.05
C SER A 171 -0.03 -6.94 -28.08
N LYS A 172 -0.56 -6.43 -26.95
CA LYS A 172 -1.13 -7.22 -25.84
C LYS A 172 -0.20 -8.31 -25.32
N GLU A 173 1.11 -8.08 -25.47
CA GLU A 173 2.15 -9.00 -25.06
C GLU A 173 2.15 -9.17 -23.54
N GLN A 174 2.08 -10.42 -23.08
CA GLN A 174 2.17 -10.73 -21.67
C GLN A 174 3.62 -10.64 -21.18
N ASN A 175 3.79 -10.55 -19.85
CA ASN A 175 5.10 -10.55 -19.19
C ASN A 175 6.09 -9.52 -19.78
N THR A 176 5.58 -8.37 -20.19
CA THR A 176 6.35 -7.32 -20.84
C THR A 176 6.06 -5.99 -20.18
N ILE A 177 7.11 -5.23 -19.91
CA ILE A 177 7.07 -3.89 -19.34
C ILE A 177 7.62 -2.93 -20.38
N TYR A 178 7.00 -1.79 -20.54
CA TYR A 178 7.29 -0.81 -21.57
C TYR A 178 7.84 0.46 -20.92
N LEU A 179 9.16 0.60 -20.93
CA LEU A 179 9.83 1.82 -20.47
C LEU A 179 9.72 2.90 -21.54
N PHE A 180 9.12 4.05 -21.21
CA PHE A 180 8.85 5.10 -22.18
C PHE A 180 10.13 5.79 -22.69
N GLU A 181 10.06 6.31 -23.92
CA GLU A 181 11.14 7.06 -24.55
C GLU A 181 11.54 8.26 -23.70
N GLY A 182 12.84 8.37 -23.41
CA GLY A 182 13.39 9.44 -22.57
C GLY A 182 13.24 9.20 -21.07
N LYS A 183 12.66 8.08 -20.65
CA LYS A 183 12.57 7.65 -19.25
C LYS A 183 13.64 6.64 -18.88
N SER A 184 13.84 6.45 -17.58
CA SER A 184 14.67 5.42 -16.97
C SER A 184 13.95 4.93 -15.74
N PHE A 185 14.01 3.62 -15.45
CA PHE A 185 13.52 3.14 -14.16
C PHE A 185 14.18 3.91 -13.01
N ASP A 186 13.36 4.39 -12.09
CA ASP A 186 13.79 5.11 -10.89
C ASP A 186 14.93 4.40 -10.12
N ASP A 187 15.79 5.19 -9.49
CA ASP A 187 16.97 4.72 -8.76
C ASP A 187 16.73 4.62 -7.25
N TYR A 188 17.69 4.05 -6.51
CA TYR A 188 17.60 3.84 -5.05
C TYR A 188 16.35 3.06 -4.60
N VAL A 189 15.94 2.11 -5.46
CA VAL A 189 14.90 1.09 -5.24
C VAL A 189 15.54 -0.27 -4.95
N ALA A 190 14.71 -1.27 -4.66
CA ALA A 190 15.14 -2.66 -4.59
C ALA A 190 15.82 -3.14 -5.89
N LEU A 191 16.77 -4.07 -5.75
CA LEU A 191 17.56 -4.62 -6.86
C LEU A 191 17.01 -5.95 -7.40
N GLU A 192 15.92 -6.45 -6.84
CA GLU A 192 15.16 -7.57 -7.42
C GLU A 192 14.86 -7.28 -8.91
N ASN A 193 15.01 -8.30 -9.76
CA ASN A 193 14.90 -8.16 -11.23
C ASN A 193 15.84 -7.10 -11.86
N GLY A 194 16.93 -6.75 -11.16
CA GLY A 194 17.95 -5.79 -11.56
C GLY A 194 17.65 -4.35 -11.18
N ASN A 195 16.40 -3.93 -11.36
CA ASN A 195 15.81 -2.70 -10.85
C ASN A 195 14.33 -2.97 -10.63
N TYR A 196 13.84 -2.68 -9.41
CA TYR A 196 12.49 -3.01 -9.00
C TYR A 196 11.56 -1.80 -8.86
N ALA A 197 11.84 -0.69 -9.55
CA ALA A 197 10.94 0.46 -9.58
C ALA A 197 9.56 0.06 -10.12
N TYR A 198 9.53 -0.56 -11.30
CA TYR A 198 8.28 -1.02 -11.89
C TYR A 198 7.67 -2.20 -11.14
N LEU A 199 6.53 -1.93 -10.48
CA LEU A 199 5.65 -2.96 -9.91
C LEU A 199 4.47 -3.29 -10.83
N MET A 200 3.51 -2.38 -11.00
CA MET A 200 2.29 -2.62 -11.79
C MET A 200 1.65 -1.31 -12.28
N GLY A 201 0.74 -1.40 -13.25
CA GLY A 201 -0.02 -0.24 -13.75
C GLY A 201 0.87 0.80 -14.44
N CYS A 202 0.55 2.08 -14.26
CA CYS A 202 1.38 3.20 -14.69
C CYS A 202 2.34 3.58 -13.55
N ASP A 203 3.61 3.26 -13.73
CA ASP A 203 4.67 3.46 -12.75
C ASP A 203 5.09 4.92 -12.70
N ILE A 204 5.00 5.54 -11.53
CA ILE A 204 5.17 6.99 -11.38
C ILE A 204 6.66 7.37 -11.48
N ASP A 205 6.98 8.35 -12.32
CA ASP A 205 8.33 8.88 -12.48
C ASP A 205 8.64 9.88 -11.35
N PHE A 206 9.37 9.43 -10.30
CA PHE A 206 9.78 10.33 -9.23
C PHE A 206 10.95 11.23 -9.61
N GLN A 207 11.66 11.03 -10.72
CA GLN A 207 12.64 12.00 -11.24
C GLN A 207 11.98 13.30 -11.73
N SER A 208 10.72 13.23 -12.16
CA SER A 208 9.94 14.40 -12.55
C SER A 208 9.63 15.31 -11.36
N LYS A 209 10.07 16.57 -11.43
CA LYS A 209 9.75 17.59 -10.41
C LYS A 209 8.24 17.83 -10.32
N GLU A 210 7.56 17.85 -11.46
CA GLU A 210 6.11 18.09 -11.54
C GLU A 210 5.33 16.99 -10.82
N VAL A 211 5.74 15.72 -10.99
CA VAL A 211 5.17 14.58 -10.26
C VAL A 211 5.40 14.72 -8.76
N ARG A 212 6.64 15.01 -8.34
CA ARG A 212 6.96 15.20 -6.90
C ARG A 212 6.15 16.33 -6.29
N ASP A 213 6.02 17.45 -6.99
CA ASP A 213 5.24 18.60 -6.54
C ASP A 213 3.75 18.22 -6.37
N GLU A 214 3.19 17.41 -7.27
CA GLU A 214 1.80 16.94 -7.17
C GLU A 214 1.60 15.94 -6.01
N VAL A 215 2.53 15.01 -5.79
CA VAL A 215 2.47 14.09 -4.64
C VAL A 215 2.60 14.84 -3.31
N ILE A 216 3.45 15.87 -3.26
CA ILE A 216 3.55 16.78 -2.11
C ILE A 216 2.23 17.55 -1.91
N ARG A 217 1.66 18.09 -2.98
CA ARG A 217 0.39 18.83 -2.95
C ARG A 217 -0.73 17.94 -2.41
N TRP A 218 -0.82 16.70 -2.91
CA TRP A 218 -1.78 15.72 -2.42
C TRP A 218 -1.58 15.44 -0.93
N GLY A 219 -0.34 15.17 -0.48
CA GLY A 219 -0.07 14.87 0.92
C GLY A 219 -0.51 16.00 1.87
N LYS A 220 -0.26 17.25 1.50
CA LYS A 220 -0.75 18.43 2.24
C LYS A 220 -2.28 18.49 2.25
N TRP A 221 -2.90 18.40 1.08
CA TRP A 221 -4.35 18.43 0.96
C TRP A 221 -5.01 17.30 1.76
N TYR A 222 -4.43 16.10 1.75
CA TYR A 222 -4.98 14.93 2.42
C TYR A 222 -4.99 15.14 3.93
N ILE A 223 -3.87 15.55 4.53
CA ILE A 223 -3.81 15.84 5.97
C ILE A 223 -4.72 17.04 6.33
N GLU A 224 -4.70 18.13 5.56
CA GLU A 224 -5.59 19.29 5.80
C GLU A 224 -7.07 18.91 5.74
N THR A 225 -7.43 17.99 4.85
CA THR A 225 -8.81 17.58 4.62
C THR A 225 -9.31 16.60 5.66
N THR A 226 -8.45 15.66 6.07
CA THR A 226 -8.84 14.48 6.85
C THR A 226 -8.44 14.57 8.31
N GLY A 227 -7.39 15.33 8.63
CA GLY A 227 -6.86 15.44 9.99
C GLY A 227 -5.96 14.28 10.42
N VAL A 228 -5.61 13.33 9.54
CA VAL A 228 -4.78 12.17 9.90
C VAL A 228 -3.42 12.56 10.52
N ASP A 229 -2.86 11.64 11.28
CA ASP A 229 -1.69 11.85 12.15
C ASP A 229 -0.40 11.27 11.59
N GLY A 230 -0.50 10.53 10.49
CA GLY A 230 0.62 9.87 9.85
C GLY A 230 0.20 9.03 8.65
N PHE A 231 1.15 8.27 8.12
CA PHE A 231 0.91 7.37 7.00
C PHE A 231 1.51 5.98 7.20
N ARG A 232 0.79 4.98 6.69
CA ARG A 232 1.39 3.74 6.21
C ARG A 232 1.69 3.91 4.73
N LEU A 233 2.93 3.70 4.31
CA LEU A 233 3.35 3.88 2.93
C LEU A 233 3.49 2.52 2.25
N ASP A 234 2.74 2.33 1.17
CA ASP A 234 2.67 1.11 0.37
C ASP A 234 3.89 0.93 -0.53
N ALA A 235 4.33 -0.31 -0.72
CA ALA A 235 5.26 -0.70 -1.79
C ALA A 235 6.56 0.14 -1.83
N ILE A 236 7.07 0.57 -0.68
CA ILE A 236 8.15 1.58 -0.61
C ILE A 236 9.50 1.08 -1.15
N LYS A 237 9.66 -0.22 -1.39
CA LYS A 237 10.85 -0.78 -2.07
C LYS A 237 10.89 -0.49 -3.57
N HIS A 238 9.76 -0.08 -4.13
CA HIS A 238 9.56 0.24 -5.54
C HIS A 238 9.65 1.75 -5.83
N ILE A 239 9.69 2.58 -4.79
CA ILE A 239 9.80 4.04 -4.90
C ILE A 239 11.21 4.46 -4.50
N SER A 240 11.80 5.42 -5.22
CA SER A 240 13.10 5.99 -4.90
C SER A 240 13.19 6.42 -3.43
N SER A 241 14.02 5.75 -2.64
CA SER A 241 14.07 5.98 -1.18
C SER A 241 14.42 7.43 -0.80
N TRP A 242 15.18 8.16 -1.62
CA TRP A 242 15.51 9.57 -1.38
C TRP A 242 14.29 10.50 -1.41
N PHE A 243 13.17 10.10 -2.02
CA PHE A 243 11.96 10.92 -2.10
C PHE A 243 11.29 11.09 -0.73
N PHE A 244 11.24 10.02 0.08
CA PHE A 244 10.47 10.05 1.32
C PHE A 244 10.96 11.07 2.35
N PRO A 245 12.27 11.21 2.65
CA PRO A 245 12.74 12.26 3.54
C PRO A 245 12.32 13.66 3.07
N LEU A 246 12.40 13.94 1.77
CA LEU A 246 11.98 15.22 1.20
C LEU A 246 10.47 15.45 1.41
N TRP A 247 9.66 14.42 1.16
CA TRP A 247 8.22 14.49 1.33
C TRP A 247 7.83 14.69 2.79
N ILE A 248 8.42 13.91 3.71
CA ILE A 248 8.19 14.01 5.17
C ILE A 248 8.59 15.40 5.66
N ASP A 249 9.79 15.89 5.33
CA ASP A 249 10.27 17.20 5.77
C ASP A 249 9.33 18.33 5.32
N VAL A 250 8.81 18.26 4.08
CA VAL A 250 7.87 19.26 3.58
C VAL A 250 6.53 19.21 4.31
N LEU A 251 6.02 18.03 4.64
CA LEU A 251 4.77 17.88 5.38
C LEU A 251 4.93 18.34 6.83
N GLU A 252 5.92 17.86 7.56
CA GLU A 252 6.15 18.23 8.96
C GLU A 252 6.42 19.73 9.10
N HIS A 253 7.19 20.33 8.18
CA HIS A 253 7.38 21.78 8.15
C HIS A 253 6.08 22.53 7.85
N HIS A 254 5.20 21.99 7.00
CA HIS A 254 3.91 22.63 6.69
C HIS A 254 2.95 22.60 7.88
N PHE A 255 2.87 21.46 8.60
CA PHE A 255 1.94 21.27 9.71
C PHE A 255 2.51 21.63 11.09
N GLN A 256 3.82 21.88 11.20
CA GLN A 256 4.52 22.16 12.46
C GLN A 256 4.28 21.07 13.51
N LYS A 257 4.19 19.81 13.06
CA LYS A 257 4.08 18.60 13.88
C LYS A 257 4.88 17.47 13.26
N ASP A 258 5.39 16.59 14.11
CA ASP A 258 5.96 15.33 13.67
C ASP A 258 4.82 14.44 13.13
N LEU A 259 5.10 13.70 12.06
CA LEU A 259 4.14 12.78 11.44
C LEU A 259 4.70 11.36 11.55
N PHE A 260 3.93 10.45 12.15
CA PHE A 260 4.36 9.06 12.19
C PHE A 260 4.29 8.45 10.78
N MET A 261 5.38 7.78 10.37
CA MET A 261 5.48 7.13 9.08
C MET A 261 5.94 5.68 9.27
N VAL A 262 5.22 4.74 8.67
CA VAL A 262 5.67 3.35 8.56
C VAL A 262 5.62 2.92 7.10
N GLY A 263 6.74 2.42 6.56
CA GLY A 263 6.82 1.90 5.22
C GLY A 263 6.73 0.38 5.14
N GLU A 264 6.07 -0.12 4.11
CA GLU A 264 6.05 -1.54 3.75
C GLU A 264 7.18 -1.89 2.78
N TYR A 265 8.36 -2.22 3.33
CA TYR A 265 9.47 -2.78 2.57
C TYR A 265 9.41 -4.31 2.68
N TRP A 266 8.69 -4.98 1.79
CA TRP A 266 8.52 -6.43 1.86
C TRP A 266 9.75 -7.20 1.38
N PHE A 267 10.67 -7.47 2.30
CA PHE A 267 11.86 -8.28 2.04
C PHE A 267 12.40 -8.92 3.32
N ASN A 268 12.64 -10.24 3.29
CA ASN A 268 13.12 -11.01 4.44
C ASN A 268 14.66 -11.01 4.52
N ASP A 269 15.27 -9.83 4.62
CA ASP A 269 16.71 -9.66 4.82
C ASP A 269 16.99 -8.41 5.66
N ILE A 270 17.53 -8.63 6.86
CA ILE A 270 17.78 -7.55 7.83
C ILE A 270 18.78 -6.51 7.31
N GLY A 271 19.77 -6.94 6.52
CA GLY A 271 20.77 -6.04 5.93
C GLY A 271 20.15 -5.02 4.97
N THR A 272 19.20 -5.48 4.15
CA THR A 272 18.44 -4.64 3.22
C THR A 272 17.54 -3.66 3.96
N LEU A 273 16.86 -4.08 5.03
CA LEU A 273 16.05 -3.18 5.84
C LEU A 273 16.91 -2.12 6.56
N HIS A 274 18.09 -2.50 7.05
CA HIS A 274 19.06 -1.53 7.58
C HIS A 274 19.49 -0.52 6.52
N TRP A 275 19.83 -0.99 5.31
CA TRP A 275 20.18 -0.11 4.21
C TRP A 275 19.06 0.89 3.91
N TYR A 276 17.82 0.42 3.81
CA TYR A 276 16.67 1.28 3.52
C TYR A 276 16.42 2.31 4.61
N ILE A 277 16.38 1.90 5.89
CA ILE A 277 16.20 2.83 7.01
C ILE A 277 17.32 3.90 7.01
N ASN A 278 18.56 3.51 6.66
CA ASN A 278 19.65 4.48 6.54
C ASN A 278 19.48 5.41 5.34
N SER A 279 19.00 4.92 4.18
CA SER A 279 18.82 5.76 2.98
C SER A 279 17.73 6.81 3.17
N VAL A 280 16.71 6.50 3.97
CA VAL A 280 15.67 7.48 4.39
C VAL A 280 16.06 8.27 5.66
N GLY A 281 17.32 8.20 6.10
CA GLY A 281 17.83 8.97 7.24
C GLY A 281 17.17 8.64 8.58
N GLY A 282 16.58 7.45 8.73
CA GLY A 282 15.83 7.04 9.93
C GLY A 282 14.51 7.78 10.13
N ARG A 283 14.02 8.50 9.12
CA ARG A 283 12.82 9.37 9.19
C ARG A 283 11.48 8.61 9.20
N MET A 284 11.50 7.30 8.98
CA MET A 284 10.33 6.44 9.09
C MET A 284 10.67 5.11 9.74
N SER A 285 9.67 4.47 10.33
CA SER A 285 9.71 3.06 10.68
C SER A 285 9.43 2.21 9.43
N VAL A 286 9.73 0.91 9.51
CA VAL A 286 9.26 -0.08 8.53
C VAL A 286 8.69 -1.29 9.25
N PHE A 287 7.84 -2.05 8.57
CA PHE A 287 7.31 -3.30 9.10
C PHE A 287 8.43 -4.35 9.26
N ASP A 288 8.43 -5.05 10.39
CA ASP A 288 9.40 -6.11 10.71
C ASP A 288 9.06 -7.43 10.02
N VAL A 289 9.22 -7.44 8.70
CA VAL A 289 8.94 -8.60 7.83
C VAL A 289 9.77 -9.83 8.24
N PRO A 290 11.06 -9.73 8.63
CA PRO A 290 11.79 -10.88 9.16
C PRO A 290 11.16 -11.50 10.40
N LEU A 291 10.63 -10.68 11.34
CA LEU A 291 9.94 -11.21 12.52
C LEU A 291 8.64 -11.94 12.16
N HIS A 292 7.86 -11.42 11.20
CA HIS A 292 6.70 -12.13 10.65
C HIS A 292 7.10 -13.50 10.11
N TYR A 293 8.16 -13.60 9.30
CA TYR A 293 8.64 -14.89 8.78
C TYR A 293 9.16 -15.80 9.88
N ASN A 294 9.82 -15.28 10.93
CA ASN A 294 10.19 -16.09 12.09
C ASN A 294 8.97 -16.71 12.78
N PHE A 295 7.88 -15.95 12.96
CA PHE A 295 6.63 -16.49 13.48
C PHE A 295 6.01 -17.54 12.56
N TYR A 296 5.99 -17.28 11.25
CA TYR A 296 5.50 -18.22 10.25
C TYR A 296 6.27 -19.55 10.33
N TYR A 297 7.61 -19.52 10.24
CA TYR A 297 8.44 -20.72 10.30
C TYR A 297 8.32 -21.45 11.64
N ALA A 298 8.27 -20.73 12.76
CA ALA A 298 8.09 -21.34 14.08
C ALA A 298 6.76 -22.08 14.17
N SER A 299 5.68 -21.48 13.66
CA SER A 299 4.35 -22.09 13.64
C SER A 299 4.30 -23.37 12.79
N LYS A 300 5.06 -23.42 11.68
CA LYS A 300 5.11 -24.57 10.76
C LYS A 300 6.09 -25.68 11.16
N SER A 301 6.89 -25.47 12.20
CA SER A 301 7.97 -26.40 12.57
C SER A 301 7.54 -27.55 13.50
N GLY A 302 6.26 -27.65 13.89
CA GLY A 302 5.77 -28.75 14.72
C GLY A 302 6.50 -28.91 16.07
N GLY A 303 7.04 -27.82 16.62
CA GLY A 303 7.84 -27.82 17.85
C GLY A 303 9.35 -27.96 17.66
N HIS A 304 9.86 -28.08 16.43
CA HIS A 304 11.29 -28.19 16.13
C HIS A 304 12.02 -26.85 15.92
N TYR A 305 11.29 -25.72 15.93
CA TYR A 305 11.90 -24.40 15.86
C TYR A 305 12.61 -24.07 17.18
N ASP A 306 13.87 -23.66 17.11
CA ASP A 306 14.63 -23.25 18.27
C ASP A 306 14.21 -21.83 18.70
N MET A 307 13.35 -21.75 19.71
CA MET A 307 12.80 -20.48 20.20
C MET A 307 13.84 -19.48 20.70
N ARG A 308 15.11 -19.89 20.94
CA ARG A 308 16.21 -18.96 21.23
C ARG A 308 16.48 -18.00 20.07
N TYR A 309 16.08 -18.36 18.86
CA TYR A 309 16.33 -17.60 17.63
C TYR A 309 15.11 -16.82 17.12
N ILE A 310 13.99 -16.81 17.85
CA ILE A 310 12.74 -16.17 17.38
C ILE A 310 12.91 -14.68 17.05
N LEU A 311 13.86 -13.99 17.69
CA LEU A 311 14.17 -12.58 17.45
C LEU A 311 15.43 -12.36 16.59
N ASN A 312 16.14 -13.41 16.18
CA ASN A 312 17.38 -13.24 15.43
C ASN A 312 17.10 -12.67 14.03
N GLY A 313 17.90 -11.68 13.63
CA GLY A 313 17.80 -11.05 12.31
C GLY A 313 16.50 -10.25 12.12
N THR A 314 15.98 -9.65 13.21
CA THR A 314 14.73 -8.88 13.20
C THR A 314 14.99 -7.42 13.51
N LEU A 315 14.15 -6.52 12.98
CA LEU A 315 14.25 -5.10 13.33
C LEU A 315 13.89 -4.85 14.80
N MET A 316 12.99 -5.65 15.37
CA MET A 316 12.68 -5.62 16.80
C MET A 316 13.95 -5.82 17.65
N GLN A 317 14.85 -6.71 17.24
CA GLN A 317 16.12 -6.95 17.93
C GLN A 317 17.17 -5.87 17.62
N GLU A 318 17.31 -5.46 16.35
CA GLU A 318 18.46 -4.67 15.90
C GLU A 318 18.19 -3.15 15.80
N ARG A 319 16.94 -2.74 15.56
CA ARG A 319 16.49 -1.33 15.45
C ARG A 319 15.07 -1.13 16.01
N PRO A 320 14.87 -1.34 17.33
CA PRO A 320 13.54 -1.35 17.93
C PRO A 320 12.73 -0.07 17.77
N ILE A 321 13.38 1.09 17.61
CA ILE A 321 12.68 2.38 17.44
C ILE A 321 12.14 2.61 16.01
N ASN A 322 12.63 1.85 15.03
CA ASN A 322 12.19 1.93 13.63
C ASN A 322 11.37 0.69 13.22
N ALA A 323 11.00 -0.17 14.16
CA ALA A 323 10.32 -1.43 13.90
C ALA A 323 8.83 -1.30 14.22
N VAL A 324 7.97 -1.49 13.22
CA VAL A 324 6.56 -1.84 13.46
C VAL A 324 6.43 -3.36 13.39
N THR A 325 6.18 -3.98 14.53
CA THR A 325 6.12 -5.44 14.66
C THR A 325 4.69 -5.93 14.42
N PHE A 326 4.53 -7.03 13.69
CA PHE A 326 3.20 -7.56 13.34
C PHE A 326 3.27 -9.09 13.25
N VAL A 327 2.11 -9.75 13.37
CA VAL A 327 1.99 -11.20 13.23
C VAL A 327 1.59 -11.58 11.80
N GLU A 328 0.55 -10.95 11.28
CA GLU A 328 0.02 -11.11 9.92
C GLU A 328 -0.53 -9.76 9.42
N ASN A 329 -0.75 -9.65 8.11
CA ASN A 329 -1.39 -8.50 7.49
C ASN A 329 -2.30 -8.96 6.32
N HIS A 330 -2.76 -8.02 5.50
CA HIS A 330 -3.62 -8.33 4.36
C HIS A 330 -2.92 -9.05 3.20
N ASP A 331 -1.58 -9.04 3.14
CA ASP A 331 -0.81 -9.73 2.09
C ASP A 331 -0.41 -11.15 2.50
N SER A 332 -0.17 -11.37 3.79
CA SER A 332 0.27 -12.66 4.34
C SER A 332 -0.85 -13.62 4.71
N GLN A 333 -2.09 -13.13 4.77
CA GLN A 333 -3.28 -13.94 5.00
C GLN A 333 -3.51 -14.95 3.85
N PRO A 334 -4.35 -16.00 4.05
CA PRO A 334 -4.60 -16.99 3.02
C PRO A 334 -5.10 -16.44 1.67
N LEU A 335 -4.63 -17.06 0.58
CA LEU A 335 -4.96 -16.78 -0.82
C LEU A 335 -4.56 -15.37 -1.30
N GLN A 336 -3.45 -14.86 -0.79
CA GLN A 336 -2.91 -13.55 -1.14
C GLN A 336 -1.49 -13.63 -1.68
N ALA A 337 -1.03 -12.52 -2.25
CA ALA A 337 0.24 -12.41 -2.97
C ALA A 337 1.47 -12.89 -2.17
N LEU A 338 1.48 -12.64 -0.87
CA LEU A 338 2.61 -12.90 0.02
C LEU A 338 2.23 -13.93 1.10
N GLU A 339 1.31 -14.85 0.76
CA GLU A 339 0.72 -15.82 1.68
C GLU A 339 1.78 -16.54 2.54
N ALA A 340 1.75 -16.24 3.84
CA ALA A 340 2.61 -16.82 4.86
C ALA A 340 1.90 -16.81 6.24
N PRO A 341 0.71 -17.44 6.37
CA PRO A 341 -0.09 -17.35 7.58
C PRO A 341 0.57 -18.12 8.73
N VAL A 342 0.69 -17.45 9.87
CA VAL A 342 1.07 -18.02 11.17
C VAL A 342 -0.06 -18.94 11.64
N GLU A 343 0.27 -20.17 12.02
CA GLU A 343 -0.78 -21.11 12.42
C GLU A 343 -1.52 -20.65 13.69
N PRO A 344 -2.85 -20.89 13.81
CA PRO A 344 -3.66 -20.40 14.93
C PRO A 344 -3.12 -20.76 16.32
N TRP A 345 -2.46 -21.92 16.45
CA TRP A 345 -1.88 -22.35 17.73
C TRP A 345 -0.71 -21.46 18.18
N PHE A 346 0.01 -20.85 17.24
CA PHE A 346 1.19 -20.02 17.51
C PHE A 346 0.85 -18.52 17.56
N LYS A 347 -0.26 -18.07 16.94
CA LYS A 347 -0.66 -16.65 16.95
C LYS A 347 -0.68 -16.01 18.34
N PRO A 348 -1.25 -16.62 19.40
CA PRO A 348 -1.21 -16.01 20.74
C PRO A 348 0.21 -15.84 21.29
N LEU A 349 1.15 -16.74 20.94
CA LEU A 349 2.55 -16.64 21.35
C LEU A 349 3.25 -15.50 20.61
N ALA A 350 3.00 -15.37 19.31
CA ALA A 350 3.52 -14.26 18.49
C ALA A 350 2.99 -12.90 18.98
N TYR A 351 1.69 -12.80 19.27
CA TYR A 351 1.10 -11.58 19.85
C TYR A 351 1.69 -11.27 21.23
N ALA A 352 1.91 -12.26 22.10
CA ALA A 352 2.57 -12.04 23.38
C ALA A 352 3.99 -11.50 23.21
N ILE A 353 4.74 -11.94 22.19
CA ILE A 353 6.08 -11.44 21.88
C ILE A 353 6.04 -9.96 21.51
N ILE A 354 5.14 -9.54 20.61
CA ILE A 354 5.13 -8.15 20.14
C ILE A 354 4.45 -7.18 21.12
N LEU A 355 3.46 -7.64 21.92
CA LEU A 355 2.68 -6.76 22.81
C LEU A 355 3.30 -6.59 24.21
N LEU A 356 4.01 -7.60 24.73
CA LEU A 356 4.49 -7.59 26.13
C LEU A 356 5.98 -7.24 26.25
N ARG A 357 6.66 -6.99 25.13
CA ARG A 357 8.05 -6.57 25.09
C ARG A 357 8.16 -5.05 24.92
N ARG A 358 9.31 -4.51 25.28
CA ARG A 358 9.58 -3.07 25.20
C ARG A 358 9.92 -2.64 23.77
N GLU A 359 10.49 -3.55 22.98
CA GLU A 359 11.01 -3.26 21.65
C GLU A 359 9.90 -3.23 20.58
N GLY A 360 9.98 -2.28 19.66
CA GLY A 360 9.04 -2.16 18.53
C GLY A 360 7.72 -1.46 18.88
N TYR A 361 6.99 -1.10 17.84
CA TYR A 361 5.62 -0.60 17.91
C TYR A 361 4.68 -1.70 17.37
N PRO A 362 3.96 -2.43 18.24
CA PRO A 362 3.13 -3.55 17.79
C PRO A 362 1.91 -3.11 16.98
N CYS A 363 1.65 -3.83 15.89
CA CYS A 363 0.48 -3.69 15.04
C CYS A 363 -0.35 -4.98 15.07
N ILE A 364 -1.61 -4.88 15.50
CA ILE A 364 -2.57 -5.98 15.53
C ILE A 364 -3.35 -6.02 14.21
N PHE A 365 -3.59 -7.21 13.69
CA PHE A 365 -4.33 -7.40 12.45
C PHE A 365 -5.83 -7.56 12.70
N TYR A 366 -6.66 -6.85 11.92
CA TYR A 366 -8.12 -6.94 11.99
C TYR A 366 -8.65 -8.38 11.95
N ALA A 367 -8.16 -9.21 11.02
CA ALA A 367 -8.69 -10.56 10.86
C ALA A 367 -8.33 -11.49 12.03
N ASP A 368 -7.24 -11.22 12.75
CA ASP A 368 -6.90 -11.96 13.96
C ASP A 368 -7.74 -11.53 15.15
N TYR A 369 -8.15 -10.25 15.20
CA TYR A 369 -8.96 -9.70 16.28
C TYR A 369 -10.45 -10.06 16.13
N TYR A 370 -11.03 -9.89 14.94
CA TYR A 370 -12.45 -10.12 14.67
C TYR A 370 -12.76 -11.46 13.99
N GLY A 371 -11.74 -12.17 13.52
CA GLY A 371 -11.91 -13.30 12.61
C GLY A 371 -12.09 -12.86 11.16
N ALA A 372 -11.81 -13.77 10.23
CA ALA A 372 -12.14 -13.61 8.81
C ALA A 372 -12.45 -14.97 8.19
N GLU A 373 -13.30 -14.95 7.16
CA GLU A 373 -13.53 -16.10 6.31
C GLU A 373 -12.79 -15.93 4.98
N TYR A 374 -12.08 -16.99 4.59
CA TYR A 374 -11.28 -17.03 3.37
C TYR A 374 -11.92 -18.01 2.40
N ALA A 375 -12.53 -17.51 1.34
CA ALA A 375 -13.09 -18.33 0.29
C ALA A 375 -12.22 -18.22 -0.96
N TRP A 376 -11.79 -19.37 -1.50
CA TRP A 376 -11.41 -19.47 -2.91
C TRP A 376 -12.65 -19.13 -3.74
N PHE A 377 -12.78 -17.89 -4.17
CA PHE A 377 -13.65 -17.60 -5.30
C PHE A 377 -13.02 -18.23 -6.54
N LYS A 378 -13.35 -19.51 -6.83
CA LYS A 378 -13.26 -20.03 -8.19
C LYS A 378 -14.01 -19.01 -9.08
N PRO A 379 -13.42 -18.52 -10.17
CA PRO A 379 -14.04 -17.48 -11.00
C PRO A 379 -15.21 -18.08 -11.78
N LEU A 380 -16.35 -18.23 -11.10
CA LEU A 380 -17.65 -18.32 -11.71
C LEU A 380 -18.40 -17.05 -11.27
N ALA A 381 -18.33 -16.05 -12.17
CA ALA A 381 -19.18 -14.85 -12.24
C ALA A 381 -18.69 -13.51 -11.65
N TYR A 382 -17.44 -13.36 -11.19
CA TYR A 382 -16.84 -12.02 -10.96
C TYR A 382 -15.44 -11.84 -11.59
N ALA A 383 -15.17 -12.55 -12.68
CA ALA A 383 -14.28 -11.99 -13.69
C ALA A 383 -15.02 -10.80 -14.32
N ILE A 384 -14.78 -9.57 -13.86
CA ILE A 384 -14.90 -8.35 -14.69
C ILE A 384 -16.20 -8.36 -15.55
N ILE A 385 -17.36 -8.64 -14.97
CA ILE A 385 -18.64 -8.37 -15.64
C ILE A 385 -19.04 -6.98 -15.17
N LEU A 386 -18.48 -5.97 -15.85
CA LEU A 386 -18.98 -4.59 -16.08
C LEU A 386 -17.90 -3.49 -16.13
N LEU A 387 -16.77 -3.73 -16.82
CA LEU A 387 -16.15 -2.68 -17.66
C LEU A 387 -16.19 -3.01 -19.15
N ARG A 388 -17.08 -3.94 -19.55
CA ARG A 388 -17.44 -4.16 -20.95
C ARG A 388 -18.37 -3.10 -21.53
N ARG A 389 -18.69 -2.04 -20.78
CA ARG A 389 -19.37 -0.88 -21.36
C ARG A 389 -18.40 0.10 -22.03
N GLU A 390 -17.12 0.14 -21.65
CA GLU A 390 -16.15 1.11 -22.24
C GLU A 390 -14.69 0.63 -22.42
N GLY A 391 -14.37 -0.66 -22.28
CA GLY A 391 -13.16 -1.21 -22.93
C GLY A 391 -11.82 -0.94 -22.24
N TYR A 392 -11.75 -0.96 -20.91
CA TYR A 392 -10.49 -0.83 -20.15
C TYR A 392 -9.97 -2.18 -19.62
N PRO A 393 -8.88 -2.75 -20.17
CA PRO A 393 -8.15 -3.86 -19.57
C PRO A 393 -6.84 -3.39 -18.91
N CYS A 394 -6.78 -3.43 -17.58
CA CYS A 394 -5.51 -3.50 -16.85
C CYS A 394 -5.46 -4.87 -16.13
N ILE A 395 -4.28 -5.47 -16.08
CA ILE A 395 -4.03 -6.76 -15.42
C ILE A 395 -4.13 -6.55 -13.90
N PHE A 396 -4.81 -7.48 -13.21
CA PHE A 396 -5.19 -7.36 -11.81
C PHE A 396 -4.04 -7.73 -10.85
N TYR A 397 -4.11 -7.17 -9.64
CA TYR A 397 -3.20 -7.38 -8.50
C TYR A 397 -2.85 -8.86 -8.21
N ALA A 398 -3.76 -9.79 -8.49
CA ALA A 398 -3.54 -11.23 -8.27
C ALA A 398 -2.61 -11.90 -9.29
N ASP A 399 -2.40 -11.31 -10.48
CA ASP A 399 -1.51 -11.88 -11.51
C ASP A 399 -0.05 -11.43 -11.35
N TYR A 400 0.24 -10.48 -10.46
CA TYR A 400 1.59 -9.91 -10.30
C TYR A 400 2.51 -10.71 -9.39
N TYR A 401 1.93 -11.36 -8.38
CA TYR A 401 2.64 -12.28 -7.51
C TYR A 401 2.24 -13.68 -7.94
N GLY A 402 2.84 -14.12 -9.05
CA GLY A 402 2.81 -15.51 -9.42
C GLY A 402 3.31 -16.33 -8.25
N ALA A 403 2.38 -17.01 -7.56
CA ALA A 403 2.69 -18.20 -6.81
C ALA A 403 3.21 -19.22 -7.84
N GLU A 404 4.50 -19.16 -8.13
CA GLU A 404 5.22 -20.30 -8.67
C GLU A 404 5.18 -21.38 -7.60
N TYR A 405 4.43 -22.46 -7.90
CA TYR A 405 4.51 -23.73 -7.19
C TYR A 405 5.87 -24.39 -7.36
#